data_AF-A0A9E8KIZ5-F1
#
_entry.id   AF-A0A9E8KIZ5-F1
#
_cell.length_a   1.000
_cell.length_b   1.000
_cell.length_c   1.000
_cell.angle_alpha   90.00
_cell.angle_beta   90.00
_cell.angle_gamma   90.00
#
_symmetry.space_group_name_H-M   'P 1'
#
loop_
_entity.id
_entity.type
_entity.pdbx_description
1 polymer ?
#
loop_
_entity_poly.entity_id
_entity_poly.type
_entity_poly.pdbx_seq_one_letter_code
_entity_poly.pdbx_strand_id
1 'polypeptide(L)'
;MVLLNCFADSYTVIKGSRFSMKWDDIQEMPCSVARALSIVGDRWTLLILRDCFMGTKRFDTFQKQIGLSRHRLTDRLNKLVEHKILNKTPYQEKPLRHEYQLTKKGVDLYPILMTLAKWGDTWMADEAGSPIEYLHTPCGHITSVQLCCSVCGDAIKPNEIKPKAGPGLKAYATKAKSQP
;
A
#
# COMPACT_ATOMS: atom_id res chain seq x y z
N MET A 1 -23.34 -6.08 -9.43
CA MET A 1 -23.51 -7.56 -9.42
C MET A 1 -22.49 -8.35 -10.25
N VAL A 2 -21.58 -7.72 -11.01
CA VAL A 2 -20.61 -8.43 -11.89
C VAL A 2 -19.21 -8.60 -11.27
N LEU A 3 -18.86 -7.81 -10.24
CA LEU A 3 -17.62 -7.98 -9.47
C LEU A 3 -17.58 -9.29 -8.66
N LEU A 4 -18.74 -9.88 -8.37
CA LEU A 4 -18.85 -11.17 -7.69
C LEU A 4 -18.49 -12.35 -8.60
N ASN A 5 -18.70 -12.26 -9.92
CA ASN A 5 -18.55 -13.45 -10.79
C ASN A 5 -17.11 -13.72 -11.24
N CYS A 6 -16.27 -12.69 -11.43
CA CYS A 6 -14.85 -12.91 -11.73
C CYS A 6 -14.05 -13.35 -10.50
N PHE A 7 -14.51 -12.96 -9.30
CA PHE A 7 -14.06 -13.57 -8.05
C PHE A 7 -14.65 -14.98 -7.88
N ALA A 8 -15.93 -15.23 -8.20
CA ALA A 8 -16.56 -16.54 -8.01
C ALA A 8 -15.91 -17.68 -8.83
N ASP A 9 -15.52 -17.43 -10.08
CA ASP A 9 -14.83 -18.44 -10.92
C ASP A 9 -13.38 -18.71 -10.47
N SER A 10 -12.74 -17.75 -9.79
CA SER A 10 -11.45 -17.97 -9.11
C SER A 10 -11.62 -18.58 -7.71
N TYR A 11 -12.76 -18.34 -7.05
CA TYR A 11 -13.11 -18.87 -5.73
C TYR A 11 -13.61 -20.33 -5.79
N THR A 12 -14.11 -20.81 -6.93
CA THR A 12 -14.58 -22.21 -7.05
C THR A 12 -13.43 -23.20 -6.97
N VAL A 13 -12.22 -22.81 -7.38
CA VAL A 13 -10.99 -23.62 -7.20
C VAL A 13 -10.58 -23.74 -5.73
N ILE A 14 -11.06 -22.84 -4.85
CA ILE A 14 -10.66 -22.75 -3.44
C ILE A 14 -11.69 -23.41 -2.50
N LYS A 15 -12.92 -23.70 -2.96
CA LYS A 15 -14.04 -24.15 -2.11
C LYS A 15 -14.05 -25.64 -1.73
N GLY A 16 -13.00 -26.41 -2.02
CA GLY A 16 -12.88 -27.80 -1.56
C GLY A 16 -12.45 -27.93 -0.09
N SER A 17 -11.87 -26.88 0.51
CA SER A 17 -11.43 -26.88 1.90
C SER A 17 -11.93 -25.63 2.61
N ARG A 18 -12.40 -25.80 3.84
CA ARG A 18 -12.82 -24.72 4.74
C ARG A 18 -11.61 -23.84 5.06
N PHE A 19 -11.34 -22.84 4.21
CA PHE A 19 -10.26 -21.88 4.40
C PHE A 19 -10.54 -21.02 5.64
N SER A 20 -9.96 -21.41 6.78
CA SER A 20 -9.76 -20.49 7.90
C SER A 20 -8.60 -19.59 7.50
N MET A 21 -8.91 -18.38 7.03
CA MET A 21 -7.93 -17.40 6.62
C MET A 21 -7.20 -16.87 7.86
N LYS A 22 -5.98 -17.38 8.12
CA LYS A 22 -5.07 -16.76 9.09
C LYS A 22 -4.39 -15.59 8.41
N TRP A 23 -4.35 -14.45 9.09
CA TRP A 23 -3.74 -13.22 8.56
C TRP A 23 -2.26 -13.41 8.19
N ASP A 24 -1.59 -14.34 8.85
CA ASP A 24 -0.17 -14.67 8.65
C ASP A 24 0.12 -15.29 7.26
N ASP A 25 -0.88 -15.94 6.64
CA ASP A 25 -0.72 -16.66 5.37
C ASP A 25 -1.10 -15.80 4.14
N ILE A 26 -1.56 -14.56 4.36
CA ILE A 26 -2.05 -13.65 3.31
C ILE A 26 -0.96 -13.38 2.25
N GLN A 27 0.32 -13.43 2.64
CA GLN A 27 1.47 -13.27 1.74
C GLN A 27 1.64 -14.42 0.74
N GLU A 28 1.06 -15.60 1.00
CA GLU A 28 1.16 -16.77 0.13
C GLU A 28 0.04 -16.82 -0.92
N MET A 29 -1.01 -16.00 -0.76
CA MET A 29 -2.15 -15.97 -1.66
C MET A 29 -1.72 -15.59 -3.09
N PRO A 30 -2.34 -16.17 -4.13
CA PRO A 30 -2.15 -15.75 -5.53
C PRO A 30 -2.84 -14.41 -5.84
N CYS A 31 -2.74 -13.44 -4.93
CA CYS A 31 -3.37 -12.12 -5.03
C CYS A 31 -2.36 -11.03 -4.64
N SER A 32 -1.99 -10.18 -5.59
CA SER A 32 -1.01 -9.11 -5.35
C SER A 32 -1.47 -8.11 -4.29
N VAL A 33 -2.77 -7.85 -4.19
CA VAL A 33 -3.34 -6.96 -3.18
C VAL A 33 -3.15 -7.56 -1.78
N ALA A 34 -3.44 -8.84 -1.61
CA ALA A 34 -3.23 -9.56 -0.35
C ALA A 34 -1.75 -9.47 0.09
N ARG A 35 -0.81 -9.77 -0.82
CA ARG A 35 0.63 -9.67 -0.52
C ARG A 35 1.09 -8.26 -0.18
N ALA A 36 0.50 -7.24 -0.80
CA ALA A 36 0.80 -5.86 -0.43
C ALA A 36 0.25 -5.54 0.96
N LEU A 37 -0.97 -5.98 1.28
CA LEU A 37 -1.61 -5.76 2.58
C LEU A 37 -0.87 -6.43 3.74
N SER A 38 -0.16 -7.55 3.51
CA SER A 38 0.68 -8.12 4.57
C SER A 38 1.79 -7.15 5.02
N ILE A 39 2.16 -6.18 4.18
CA ILE A 39 3.18 -5.17 4.45
C ILE A 39 2.56 -3.84 4.87
N VAL A 40 1.63 -3.29 4.07
CA VAL A 40 1.09 -1.93 4.25
C VAL A 40 -0.32 -1.88 4.84
N GLY A 41 -0.94 -3.04 5.10
CA GLY A 41 -2.34 -3.15 5.52
C GLY A 41 -2.60 -2.80 6.99
N ASP A 42 -1.62 -2.27 7.71
CA ASP A 42 -1.84 -1.75 9.05
C ASP A 42 -2.05 -0.22 9.05
N ARG A 43 -2.89 0.25 9.97
CA ARG A 43 -3.29 1.67 10.08
C ARG A 43 -2.13 2.65 10.18
N TRP A 44 -0.98 2.23 10.74
CA TRP A 44 0.12 3.14 11.07
C TRP A 44 1.15 3.24 9.95
N THR A 45 1.34 2.18 9.16
CA THR A 45 2.31 2.16 8.07
C THR A 45 2.07 3.27 7.05
N LEU A 46 0.83 3.47 6.59
CA LEU A 46 0.55 4.54 5.62
C LEU A 46 0.74 5.95 6.22
N LEU A 47 0.55 6.13 7.53
CA LEU A 47 0.84 7.41 8.21
C LEU A 47 2.35 7.66 8.34
N ILE A 48 3.14 6.61 8.65
CA ILE A 48 4.60 6.70 8.63
C ILE A 48 5.09 7.05 7.23
N LEU A 49 4.58 6.38 6.20
CA LEU A 49 4.96 6.63 4.81
C LEU A 49 4.57 8.05 4.37
N ARG A 50 3.38 8.54 4.76
CA ARG A 50 2.98 9.94 4.54
C ARG A 50 4.03 10.91 5.08
N ASP A 51 4.44 10.74 6.32
CA ASP A 51 5.44 11.61 6.95
C ASP A 51 6.81 11.48 6.25
N CYS A 52 7.19 10.29 5.78
CA CYS A 52 8.38 10.11 4.95
C CYS A 52 8.33 10.93 3.66
N PHE A 53 7.19 10.96 2.96
CA PHE A 53 7.01 11.77 1.75
C PHE A 53 7.02 13.28 2.04
N MET A 54 6.66 13.68 3.26
CA MET A 54 6.81 15.05 3.76
C MET A 54 8.22 15.38 4.26
N GLY A 55 9.18 14.45 4.13
CA GLY A 55 10.58 14.65 4.47
C GLY A 55 10.97 14.24 5.89
N THR A 56 10.06 13.66 6.68
CA THR A 56 10.40 13.11 8.00
C THR A 56 11.28 11.88 7.84
N LYS A 57 12.46 11.91 8.47
CA LYS A 57 13.43 10.80 8.45
C LYS A 57 13.81 10.28 9.83
N ARG A 58 13.47 10.99 10.91
CA ARG A 58 13.99 10.74 12.27
C ARG A 58 12.92 10.13 13.18
N PHE A 59 13.33 9.16 13.99
CA PHE A 59 12.44 8.44 14.92
C PHE A 59 11.63 9.37 15.82
N ASP A 60 12.29 10.31 16.52
CA ASP A 60 11.60 11.19 17.47
C ASP A 60 10.62 12.15 16.78
N THR A 61 10.90 12.52 15.52
CA THR A 61 9.98 13.32 14.71
C THR A 61 8.73 12.53 14.34
N PHE A 62 8.86 11.27 13.89
CA PHE A 62 7.71 10.38 13.67
C PHE A 62 6.89 10.19 14.95
N GLN A 63 7.58 9.97 16.09
CA GLN A 63 6.91 9.77 17.37
C GLN A 63 6.10 11.02 17.76
N LYS A 64 6.67 12.21 17.58
CA LYS A 64 6.01 13.49 17.88
C LYS A 64 4.83 13.78 16.96
N GLN A 65 4.95 13.49 15.66
CA GLN A 65 3.92 13.79 14.66
C GLN A 65 2.74 12.82 14.70
N ILE A 66 3.01 11.51 14.88
CA ILE A 66 1.97 10.48 14.78
C ILE A 66 1.40 10.12 16.18
N GLY A 67 2.15 10.38 17.26
CA GLY A 67 1.71 10.04 18.63
C GLY A 67 1.76 8.54 18.96
N LEU A 68 2.52 7.77 18.18
CA LEU A 68 2.71 6.33 18.39
C LEU A 68 3.56 6.03 19.62
N SER A 69 3.28 4.91 20.29
CA SER A 69 4.21 4.39 21.31
C SER A 69 5.55 4.00 20.66
N ARG A 70 6.66 4.17 21.39
CA ARG A 70 8.00 3.84 20.88
C ARG A 70 8.10 2.41 20.39
N HIS A 71 7.48 1.47 21.12
CA HIS A 71 7.47 0.05 20.74
C HIS A 71 6.77 -0.18 19.39
N ARG A 72 5.56 0.39 19.22
CA ARG A 72 4.79 0.22 17.97
C ARG A 72 5.47 0.91 16.78
N LEU A 73 6.04 2.09 16.99
CA LEU A 73 6.79 2.79 15.94
C LEU A 73 8.05 2.00 15.53
N THR A 74 8.77 1.44 16.51
CA THR A 74 9.96 0.60 16.24
C THR A 74 9.59 -0.63 15.43
N ASP A 75 8.54 -1.34 15.82
CA ASP A 75 8.05 -2.52 15.12
C ASP A 75 7.72 -2.20 13.64
N ARG A 76 6.98 -1.11 13.39
CA ARG A 76 6.62 -0.70 12.02
C ARG A 76 7.81 -0.25 11.19
N LEU A 77 8.71 0.55 11.74
CA LEU A 77 9.91 0.98 11.03
C LEU A 77 10.81 -0.22 10.70
N ASN A 78 10.97 -1.17 11.62
CA ASN A 78 11.75 -2.39 11.37
C ASN A 78 11.11 -3.23 10.26
N LYS A 79 9.79 -3.42 10.27
CA LYS A 79 9.08 -4.15 9.21
C LYS A 79 9.25 -3.49 7.84
N LEU A 80 9.17 -2.15 7.77
CA LEU A 80 9.41 -1.42 6.52
C LEU A 80 10.86 -1.55 6.04
N VAL A 81 11.83 -1.63 6.94
CA VAL A 81 13.24 -1.88 6.60
C VAL A 81 13.44 -3.32 6.11
N GLU A 82 12.88 -4.31 6.79
CA GLU A 82 12.93 -5.72 6.41
C GLU A 82 12.38 -5.95 4.98
N HIS A 83 11.26 -5.31 4.66
CA HIS A 83 10.66 -5.37 3.32
C HIS A 83 11.34 -4.45 2.29
N LYS A 84 12.46 -3.80 2.64
CA LYS A 84 13.23 -2.88 1.78
C LYS A 84 12.40 -1.71 1.25
N ILE A 85 11.41 -1.25 2.02
CA ILE A 85 10.65 -0.02 1.74
C ILE A 85 11.41 1.19 2.27
N LEU A 86 12.06 1.03 3.43
CA LEU A 86 12.94 2.03 4.02
C LEU A 86 14.37 1.49 4.12
N ASN A 87 15.35 2.35 3.93
CA ASN A 87 16.72 2.13 4.35
C ASN A 87 16.92 2.78 5.72
N LYS A 88 17.57 2.07 6.64
CA LYS A 88 17.98 2.60 7.94
C LYS A 88 19.47 2.89 7.90
N THR A 89 19.85 4.16 7.93
CA THR A 89 21.24 4.60 7.82
C THR A 89 21.67 5.37 9.07
N PRO A 90 22.86 5.11 9.63
CA PRO A 90 23.39 5.95 10.68
C PRO A 90 23.65 7.37 10.12
N TYR A 91 23.25 8.40 10.85
CA TYR A 91 23.58 9.80 10.52
C TYR A 91 24.46 10.46 11.59
N GLN A 92 24.63 9.80 12.73
CA GLN A 92 25.45 10.26 13.84
C GLN A 92 25.97 9.01 14.58
N GLU A 93 27.25 8.99 14.94
CA GLU A 93 27.88 7.82 15.57
C GLU A 93 27.89 7.88 17.10
N LYS A 94 27.86 9.08 17.70
CA LYS A 94 27.96 9.27 19.16
C LYS A 94 26.97 10.34 19.68
N PRO A 95 25.89 9.96 20.38
CA PRO A 95 25.29 8.62 20.40
C PRO A 95 24.90 8.16 18.99
N LEU A 96 24.86 6.84 18.77
CA LEU A 96 24.46 6.26 17.49
C LEU A 96 23.00 6.62 17.19
N ARG A 97 22.76 7.35 16.10
CA ARG A 97 21.41 7.71 15.64
C ARG A 97 21.23 7.33 14.19
N HIS A 98 20.01 6.89 13.89
CA HIS A 98 19.62 6.43 12.57
C HIS A 98 18.54 7.34 12.00
N GLU A 99 18.54 7.41 10.67
CA GLU A 99 17.47 7.97 9.89
C GLU A 99 16.90 6.92 8.94
N TYR A 100 15.68 7.15 8.50
CA TYR A 100 14.91 6.27 7.65
C TYR A 100 14.63 6.98 6.33
N GLN A 101 15.01 6.34 5.23
CA GLN A 101 14.91 6.93 3.89
C GLN A 101 14.14 5.99 2.97
N LEU A 102 13.23 6.54 2.16
CA LEU A 102 12.50 5.75 1.17
C LEU A 102 13.48 5.14 0.16
N THR A 103 13.33 3.84 -0.09
CA THR A 103 13.95 3.18 -1.24
C THR A 103 13.12 3.43 -2.49
N LYS A 104 13.60 3.01 -3.67
CA LYS A 104 12.77 2.99 -4.89
C LYS A 104 11.44 2.27 -4.67
N LYS A 105 11.47 1.10 -4.02
CA LYS A 105 10.26 0.32 -3.67
C LYS A 105 9.33 1.09 -2.75
N GLY A 106 9.86 1.91 -1.84
CA GLY A 106 9.07 2.77 -0.98
C GLY A 106 8.47 3.97 -1.69
N VAL A 107 9.21 4.61 -2.61
CA VAL A 107 8.70 5.70 -3.44
C VAL A 107 7.53 5.24 -4.32
N ASP A 108 7.59 4.02 -4.84
CA ASP A 108 6.51 3.41 -5.64
C ASP A 108 5.18 3.23 -4.88
N LEU A 109 5.15 3.44 -3.55
CA LEU A 109 3.92 3.45 -2.75
C LEU A 109 3.19 4.81 -2.77
N TYR A 110 3.80 5.87 -3.31
CA TYR A 110 3.20 7.20 -3.36
C TYR A 110 1.80 7.23 -4.01
N PRO A 111 1.53 6.53 -5.13
CA PRO A 111 0.21 6.51 -5.72
C PRO A 111 -0.89 5.96 -4.79
N ILE A 112 -0.55 5.00 -3.92
CA ILE A 112 -1.50 4.45 -2.93
C ILE A 112 -1.88 5.53 -1.92
N LEU A 113 -0.90 6.30 -1.45
CA LEU A 113 -1.14 7.40 -0.52
C LEU A 113 -2.02 8.49 -1.16
N MET A 114 -1.69 8.90 -2.38
CA MET A 114 -2.43 9.95 -3.09
C MET A 114 -3.88 9.54 -3.38
N THR A 115 -4.11 8.28 -3.77
CA THR A 115 -5.46 7.77 -4.05
C THR A 115 -6.28 7.61 -2.78
N LEU A 116 -5.66 7.21 -1.67
CA LEU A 116 -6.29 7.16 -0.37
C LEU A 116 -6.64 8.56 0.16
N ALA A 117 -5.73 9.53 -0.01
CA ALA A 117 -5.96 10.93 0.37
C ALA A 117 -7.16 11.51 -0.38
N LYS A 118 -7.19 11.38 -1.71
CA LYS A 118 -8.34 11.80 -2.54
C LYS A 118 -9.67 11.20 -2.08
N TRP A 119 -9.66 9.91 -1.72
CA TRP A 119 -10.87 9.26 -1.20
C TRP A 119 -11.29 9.88 0.15
N GLY A 120 -10.34 10.12 1.05
CA GLY A 120 -10.58 10.81 2.32
C GLY A 120 -11.12 12.22 2.12
N ASP A 121 -10.52 12.99 1.22
CA ASP A 121 -10.96 14.35 0.87
C ASP A 121 -12.40 14.37 0.31
N THR A 122 -12.80 13.34 -0.42
CA THR A 122 -14.13 13.25 -1.03
C THR A 122 -15.22 12.89 0.00
N TRP A 123 -14.91 12.02 0.97
CA TRP A 123 -15.93 11.37 1.80
C TRP A 123 -15.82 11.68 3.30
N MET A 124 -14.70 12.22 3.74
CA MET A 124 -14.37 12.41 5.15
C MET A 124 -13.94 13.84 5.49
N ALA A 125 -13.86 14.74 4.50
CA ALA A 125 -13.65 16.16 4.73
C ALA A 125 -14.86 16.78 5.45
N ASP A 126 -14.59 17.75 6.31
CA ASP A 126 -15.62 18.57 6.92
C ASP A 126 -15.99 19.76 6.01
N GLU A 127 -16.78 20.70 6.51
CA GLU A 127 -17.20 21.89 5.75
C GLU A 127 -16.02 22.76 5.29
N ALA A 128 -14.85 22.66 5.93
CA ALA A 128 -13.66 23.39 5.53
C ALA A 128 -12.94 22.76 4.32
N GLY A 129 -13.33 21.54 3.93
CA GLY A 129 -12.79 20.85 2.75
C GLY A 129 -11.51 20.07 3.01
N SER A 130 -10.72 19.86 1.96
CA SER A 130 -9.51 19.03 2.02
C SER A 130 -8.45 19.66 2.94
N PRO A 131 -7.90 18.91 3.92
CA PRO A 131 -6.89 19.46 4.84
C PRO A 131 -5.54 19.70 4.15
N ILE A 132 -5.28 19.09 2.99
CA ILE A 132 -4.06 19.24 2.21
C ILE A 132 -4.41 19.33 0.73
N GLU A 133 -3.98 20.41 0.09
CA GLU A 133 -3.97 20.53 -1.38
C GLU A 133 -2.59 20.18 -1.93
N TYR A 134 -2.55 19.47 -3.06
CA TYR A 134 -1.30 19.03 -3.69
C TYR A 134 -0.98 19.91 -4.89
N LEU A 135 0.13 20.66 -4.80
CA LEU A 135 0.66 21.47 -5.90
C LEU A 135 1.54 20.61 -6.83
N HIS A 136 1.17 20.51 -8.12
CA HIS A 136 2.07 19.95 -9.12
C HIS A 136 3.14 20.98 -9.49
N THR A 137 4.28 20.92 -8.80
CA THR A 137 5.35 21.92 -8.89
C THR A 137 5.83 22.26 -10.31
N PRO A 138 5.88 21.33 -11.30
CA PRO A 138 6.29 21.68 -12.65
C PRO A 138 5.31 22.58 -13.41
N CYS A 139 4.00 22.52 -13.12
CA CYS A 139 2.99 23.34 -13.82
C CYS A 139 2.26 24.36 -12.92
N GLY A 140 2.48 24.34 -11.61
CA GLY A 140 1.90 25.29 -10.66
C GLY A 140 0.41 25.09 -10.35
N HIS A 141 -0.22 24.02 -10.82
CA HIS A 141 -1.64 23.76 -10.55
C HIS A 141 -1.83 22.91 -9.30
N ILE A 142 -2.85 23.24 -8.52
CA ILE A 142 -3.41 22.30 -7.55
C ILE A 142 -3.98 21.11 -8.33
N THR A 143 -3.59 19.90 -7.93
CA THR A 143 -3.89 18.67 -8.66
C THR A 143 -4.46 17.61 -7.74
N SER A 144 -5.18 16.66 -8.34
CA SER A 144 -5.59 15.42 -7.71
C SER A 144 -5.11 14.23 -8.53
N VAL A 145 -4.90 13.09 -7.87
CA VAL A 145 -4.50 11.86 -8.57
C VAL A 145 -5.63 11.34 -9.45
N GLN A 146 -5.28 10.80 -10.61
CA GLN A 146 -6.19 10.13 -11.54
C GLN A 146 -5.60 8.78 -11.94
N LEU A 147 -6.46 7.76 -12.02
CA LEU A 147 -6.09 6.45 -12.56
C LEU A 147 -6.42 6.43 -14.04
N CYS A 148 -5.41 6.25 -14.89
CA CYS A 148 -5.55 6.27 -16.34
C CYS A 148 -5.06 4.96 -16.97
N CYS A 149 -5.65 4.58 -18.10
CA CYS A 149 -5.21 3.47 -18.92
C CYS A 149 -3.83 3.79 -19.50
N SER A 150 -2.87 2.89 -19.31
CA SER A 150 -1.48 3.09 -19.78
C SER A 150 -1.32 3.07 -21.31
N VAL A 151 -2.38 2.78 -22.06
CA VAL A 151 -2.34 2.67 -23.53
C VAL A 151 -3.05 3.84 -24.19
N CYS A 152 -4.28 4.18 -23.80
CA CYS A 152 -5.03 5.27 -24.40
C CYS A 152 -5.05 6.56 -23.56
N GLY A 153 -4.69 6.51 -22.28
CA GLY A 153 -4.74 7.66 -21.37
C GLY A 153 -6.09 7.93 -20.70
N ASP A 154 -7.17 7.26 -21.13
CA ASP A 154 -8.50 7.45 -20.55
C ASP A 154 -8.57 7.02 -19.08
N ALA A 155 -9.46 7.66 -18.32
CA ALA A 155 -9.70 7.30 -16.93
C ALA A 155 -10.19 5.85 -16.78
N ILE A 156 -9.61 5.11 -15.85
CA ILE A 156 -10.01 3.74 -15.53
C ILE A 156 -11.26 3.76 -14.66
N LYS A 157 -12.35 3.11 -15.10
CA LYS A 157 -13.57 2.91 -14.32
C LYS A 157 -13.77 1.44 -13.93
N PRO A 158 -14.35 1.14 -12.74
CA PRO A 158 -14.55 -0.23 -12.28
C PRO A 158 -15.37 -1.13 -13.22
N ASN A 159 -16.33 -0.56 -13.96
CA ASN A 159 -17.17 -1.28 -14.93
C ASN A 159 -16.51 -1.46 -16.31
N GLU A 160 -15.39 -0.78 -16.57
CA GLU A 160 -14.66 -0.80 -17.84
C GLU A 160 -13.39 -1.67 -17.77
N ILE A 161 -13.05 -2.19 -16.59
CA ILE A 161 -11.93 -3.12 -16.37
C ILE A 161 -12.43 -4.53 -16.07
N LYS A 162 -11.90 -5.50 -16.80
CA LYS A 162 -12.14 -6.93 -16.55
C LYS A 162 -10.83 -7.60 -16.16
N PRO A 163 -10.72 -8.20 -14.96
CA PRO A 163 -9.53 -8.95 -14.60
C PRO A 163 -9.39 -10.19 -15.50
N LYS A 164 -8.16 -10.52 -15.87
CA LYS A 164 -7.81 -11.74 -16.59
C LYS A 164 -6.75 -12.51 -15.80
N ALA A 165 -6.81 -13.83 -15.83
CA ALA A 165 -5.84 -14.67 -15.12
C ALA A 165 -4.41 -14.43 -15.65
N GLY A 166 -3.57 -13.82 -14.81
CA GLY A 166 -2.15 -13.65 -15.08
C GLY A 166 -1.34 -14.94 -14.84
N PRO A 167 -0.05 -14.95 -15.21
CA PRO A 167 0.82 -16.12 -15.06
C PRO A 167 0.87 -16.67 -13.63
N GLY A 168 0.90 -15.81 -12.61
CA GLY A 168 0.95 -16.21 -11.21
C GLY A 168 -0.28 -17.00 -10.74
N LEU A 169 -1.47 -16.59 -11.18
CA LEU A 169 -2.72 -17.29 -10.85
C LEU A 169 -2.82 -18.63 -11.59
N LYS A 170 -2.40 -18.66 -12.87
CA LYS A 170 -2.36 -19.89 -13.67
C LYS A 170 -1.42 -20.93 -13.04
N ALA A 171 -0.21 -20.54 -12.67
CA ALA A 171 0.76 -21.43 -12.03
C ALA A 171 0.26 -21.97 -10.69
N TYR A 172 -0.40 -21.13 -9.89
CA TYR A 172 -1.02 -21.55 -8.63
C TYR A 172 -2.10 -22.61 -8.87
N ALA A 173 -3.00 -22.39 -9.83
CA ALA A 173 -4.06 -23.33 -10.16
C ALA A 173 -3.53 -24.69 -10.65
N THR A 174 -2.44 -24.71 -11.42
CA THR A 174 -1.78 -25.96 -11.82
C THR A 174 -1.23 -26.71 -10.61
N LYS A 175 -0.51 -26.03 -9.69
CA LYS A 175 0.02 -26.66 -8.48
C LYS A 175 -1.07 -27.25 -7.59
N ALA A 176 -2.17 -26.52 -7.39
CA ALA A 176 -3.30 -26.96 -6.57
C ALA A 176 -3.97 -28.24 -7.14
N LYS A 177 -4.02 -28.40 -8.47
CA LYS A 177 -4.55 -29.60 -9.12
C LYS A 177 -3.62 -30.82 -9.05
N SER A 178 -2.34 -30.61 -8.74
CA SER A 178 -1.32 -31.67 -8.67
C SER A 178 -1.05 -32.14 -7.24
N GLN A 179 -1.68 -31.54 -6.24
CA GLN A 179 -1.64 -32.02 -4.86
C GLN A 179 -2.71 -33.10 -4.66
N PRO A 180 -2.36 -34.29 -4.15
CA PRO A 180 -3.29 -35.41 -3.94
C PRO A 180 -4.33 -35.13 -2.85
#